data_AF-A0A951G1K5-F1
#
_entry.id   AF-A0A951G1K5-F1
#
_cell.length_a   1.000
_cell.length_b   1.000
_cell.length_c   1.000
_cell.angle_alpha   90.00
_cell.angle_beta   90.00
_cell.angle_gamma   90.00
#
_symmetry.space_group_name_H-M   'P 1'
#
loop_
_entity.id
_entity.type
_entity.pdbx_description
1 polymer ?
#
loop_
_entity_poly.entity_id
_entity_poly.type
_entity_poly.pdbx_seq_one_letter_code
_entity_poly.pdbx_strand_id
1 'polypeptide(L)' 'MKSARERAAEQREAKLELVREQVASGSLVIRQMTQEERRRYPRRPVSPKRTGGR' A
#
# COMPACT_ATOMS: atom_id res chain seq x y z
N MET A 1 -22.92 -0.97 16.30
CA MET A 1 -22.59 -0.06 15.18
C MET A 1 -21.06 0.03 15.09
N LYS A 2 -20.45 -0.25 13.94
CA LYS A 2 -18.98 -0.24 13.80
C LYS A 2 -18.47 1.21 13.81
N SER A 3 -17.39 1.46 14.54
CA SER A 3 -16.69 2.74 14.52
C SER A 3 -16.16 3.06 13.11
N ALA A 4 -15.89 4.34 12.85
CA ALA A 4 -15.27 4.75 11.58
C ALA A 4 -13.90 4.07 11.37
N ARG A 5 -13.16 3.84 12.47
CA ARG A 5 -11.85 3.17 12.43
C ARG A 5 -11.96 1.71 12.02
N GLU A 6 -12.93 0.98 12.58
CA GLU A 6 -13.16 -0.42 12.23
C GLU A 6 -13.59 -0.56 10.76
N ARG A 7 -14.50 0.31 10.29
CA ARG A 7 -14.91 0.34 8.88
C ARG A 7 -13.72 0.60 7.93
N ALA A 8 -12.81 1.49 8.30
CA ALA A 8 -11.62 1.77 7.51
C ALA A 8 -10.63 0.58 7.48
N ALA A 9 -10.47 -0.11 8.61
CA ALA A 9 -9.65 -1.31 8.69
C ALA A 9 -10.21 -2.45 7.83
N GLU A 10 -11.52 -2.68 7.88
CA GLU A 10 -12.19 -3.70 7.06
C GLU A 10 -12.03 -3.43 5.56
N GLN A 11 -12.23 -2.18 5.12
CA GLN A 11 -12.02 -1.80 3.72
C GLN A 11 -10.56 -1.96 3.29
N ARG A 12 -9.61 -1.71 4.20
CA ARG A 12 -8.19 -1.93 3.92
C ARG A 12 -7.90 -3.41 3.76
N GLU A 13 -8.39 -4.27 4.64
CA GLU A 13 -8.16 -5.71 4.55
C GLU A 13 -8.80 -6.30 3.29
N ALA A 14 -10.03 -5.90 2.95
CA ALA A 14 -10.69 -6.34 1.72
C ALA A 14 -9.88 -5.97 0.45
N LYS A 15 -9.29 -4.77 0.41
CA LYS A 15 -8.41 -4.36 -0.71
C LYS A 15 -7.12 -5.17 -0.76
N LEU A 16 -6.52 -5.47 0.40
CA LEU A 16 -5.30 -6.26 0.46
C LEU A 16 -5.54 -7.71 0.07
N GLU A 17 -6.68 -8.27 0.45
CA GLU A 17 -7.11 -9.61 0.04
C GLU A 17 -7.25 -9.71 -1.48
N LEU A 18 -7.95 -8.77 -2.12
CA LEU A 18 -8.05 -8.71 -3.58
C LEU A 18 -6.66 -8.68 -4.26
N VAL A 19 -5.73 -7.87 -3.73
CA VAL A 19 -4.35 -7.82 -4.26
C VAL A 19 -3.64 -9.16 -4.09
N ARG A 20 -3.81 -9.84 -2.95
CA ARG A 20 -3.21 -11.17 -2.71
C ARG A 20 -3.74 -12.20 -3.70
N GLU A 21 -5.05 -12.21 -3.96
CA GLU A 21 -5.67 -13.10 -4.95
C GLU A 21 -5.16 -12.82 -6.36
N GLN A 22 -5.00 -11.55 -6.74
CA GLN A 22 -4.45 -11.17 -8.03
C GLN A 22 -2.99 -11.61 -8.20
N VAL A 23 -2.19 -11.50 -7.14
CA VAL A 23 -0.80 -11.99 -7.14
C VAL A 23 -0.76 -13.52 -7.21
N ALA A 24 -1.60 -14.21 -6.43
CA ALA A 24 -1.66 -15.67 -6.40
C ALA A 24 -2.13 -16.27 -7.73
N SER A 25 -3.11 -15.64 -8.39
CA SER A 25 -3.58 -16.02 -9.72
C SER A 25 -2.61 -15.67 -10.85
N GLY A 26 -1.61 -14.83 -10.59
CA GLY A 26 -0.69 -14.31 -11.60
C GLY A 26 -1.27 -13.19 -12.49
N SER A 27 -2.51 -12.73 -12.20
CA SER A 27 -3.09 -11.56 -12.89
C SER A 27 -2.39 -10.25 -12.51
N LEU A 28 -1.69 -10.22 -11.36
CA LEU A 28 -0.79 -9.16 -10.95
C LEU A 28 0.61 -9.71 -10.68
N VAL A 29 1.62 -9.21 -11.38
CA VAL A 29 3.03 -9.60 -11.18
C VAL A 29 3.82 -8.46 -10.55
N ILE A 30 4.38 -8.69 -9.36
CA ILE A 30 5.24 -7.73 -8.66
C ILE A 30 6.69 -8.01 -9.01
N ARG A 31 7.30 -7.16 -9.85
CA ARG A 31 8.72 -7.26 -10.23
C ARG A 31 9.61 -6.25 -9.50
N GLN A 32 10.88 -6.58 -9.36
CA GLN A 32 11.87 -5.61 -8.91
C GLN A 32 12.12 -4.56 -10.00
N MET A 33 12.24 -3.30 -9.57
CA MET A 33 12.65 -2.20 -10.45
C MET A 33 14.13 -2.31 -10.81
N THR A 34 14.48 -1.99 -12.07
CA THR A 34 15.87 -1.86 -12.54
C THR A 34 16.55 -0.62 -11.94
N GLN A 35 17.87 -0.49 -12.12
CA GLN A 35 18.58 0.71 -11.65
C GLN A 35 18.09 1.99 -12.33
N GLU A 36 17.87 1.95 -13.65
CA GLU A 36 17.35 3.09 -14.41
C GLU A 36 15.95 3.48 -13.97
N GLU A 37 15.08 2.49 -13.74
CA GLU A 37 13.74 2.72 -13.21
C GLU A 37 13.78 3.30 -11.79
N ARG A 38 14.66 2.81 -10.91
CA ARG A 38 14.84 3.37 -9.56
C ARG A 38 15.36 4.81 -9.59
N ARG A 39 16.20 5.17 -10.56
CA ARG A 39 16.66 6.56 -10.77
C ARG A 39 15.51 7.45 -11.24
N ARG A 40 14.68 6.95 -12.16
CA ARG A 40 13.50 7.68 -12.66
C ARG A 40 12.39 7.80 -11.61
N TYR A 41 12.21 6.78 -10.79
CA TYR A 41 11.18 6.69 -9.76
C TYR A 41 11.83 6.41 -8.40
N PRO A 42 12.49 7.41 -7.80
CA PRO A 42 13.14 7.24 -6.51
C PRO A 42 12.10 6.94 -5.43
N ARG A 43 12.51 6.16 -4.41
CA ARG A 43 11.66 5.90 -3.25
C ARG A 43 11.32 7.24 -2.59
N ARG A 44 10.03 7.47 -2.34
CA ARG A 44 9.59 8.65 -1.61
C ARG A 44 10.20 8.62 -0.20
N PRO A 45 10.79 9.72 0.28
CA PRO A 45 11.29 9.78 1.64
C PRO A 45 10.14 9.51 2.62
N VAL A 46 10.42 8.75 3.67
CA VAL A 46 9.46 8.60 4.77
C VAL A 46 9.24 9.98 5.37
N SER A 47 8.07 10.55 5.15
CA SER A 47 7.74 11.83 5.78
C SER A 47 7.70 11.60 7.29
N PRO A 48 8.37 12.45 8.09
CA PRO A 48 8.28 12.35 9.54
C PRO A 48 6.80 12.43 9.92
N LYS A 49 6.33 11.47 10.73
CA LYS A 49 4.98 11.49 11.27
C LYS A 49 4.84 12.81 12.03
N ARG A 50 3.98 13.72 11.55
CA ARG A 50 3.70 14.99 12.23
C ARG A 50 3.18 14.67 13.62
N THR A 51 4.04 14.69 14.62
CA THR A 51 3.68 14.63 16.03
C THR A 51 3.23 16.02 16.42
N GLY A 52 1.91 16.21 16.56
CA GLY A 52 1.33 17.42 17.12
C GLY A 52 0.79 18.38 16.05
N GLY A 53 -0.51 18.31 15.83
CA GLY A 53 -1.33 19.43 15.42
C GLY A 53 -2.53 19.43 16.37
N ARG A 54 -2.62 20.50 17.16
CA ARG A 54 -3.64 20.76 18.20
C ARG A 54 -5.05 20.57 17.69
#